data_AF-A0A5B8W814-F1
#
_entry.id   AF-A0A5B8W814-F1
#
_cell.length_a   1.000
_cell.length_b   1.000
_cell.length_c   1.000
_cell.angle_alpha   90.00
_cell.angle_beta   90.00
_cell.angle_gamma   90.00
#
_symmetry.space_group_name_H-M   'P 1'
#
loop_
_entity.id
_entity.type
_entity.pdbx_description
1 polymer ?
#
loop_
_entity_poly.entity_id
_entity_poly.type
_entity_poly.pdbx_seq_one_letter_code
_entity_poly.pdbx_strand_id
1 'polypeptide(L)' 'MEKRAGIQSFEKFKYINTINALADGDITKWDIILNMPYERVLTKLLLNKTEAEYQKRYGDISREP' A
#
# COMPACT_ATOMS: atom_id res chain seq x y z
N MET A 1 11.06 19.28 -8.99
CA MET A 1 10.83 19.63 -7.56
C MET A 1 9.47 19.13 -7.06
N GLU A 2 8.44 19.09 -7.92
CA GLU A 2 7.06 18.66 -7.58
C GLU A 2 6.92 17.21 -7.08
N LYS A 3 7.67 16.24 -7.65
CA LYS A 3 7.63 14.83 -7.20
C LYS A 3 7.95 14.65 -5.71
N ARG A 4 8.74 15.54 -5.09
CA ARG A 4 9.08 15.48 -3.66
C ARG A 4 8.00 16.09 -2.76
N ALA A 5 7.29 17.13 -3.24
CA ALA A 5 6.21 17.79 -2.49
C ALA A 5 4.98 16.88 -2.31
N GLY A 6 4.69 16.05 -3.33
CA GLY A 6 3.67 15.01 -3.24
C GLY A 6 3.98 14.00 -2.13
N ILE A 7 5.22 13.49 -2.09
CA ILE A 7 5.65 12.46 -1.12
C ILE A 7 5.55 12.99 0.33
N GLN A 8 5.98 14.24 0.59
CA GLN A 8 5.89 14.86 1.91
C GLN A 8 4.44 15.06 2.38
N SER A 9 3.52 15.31 1.46
CA SER A 9 2.09 15.49 1.78
C SER A 9 1.41 14.19 2.21
N PHE A 10 1.93 13.03 1.79
CA PHE A 10 1.44 11.71 2.20
C PHE A 10 2.09 11.20 3.48
N GLU A 11 3.33 11.60 3.77
CA GLU A 11 4.03 11.24 5.02
C GLU A 11 3.27 11.66 6.28
N LYS A 12 2.55 12.79 6.23
CA LYS A 12 1.75 13.28 7.38
C LYS A 12 0.69 12.29 7.84
N PHE A 13 0.24 11.40 6.95
CA PHE A 13 -0.79 10.41 7.23
C PHE A 13 -0.23 9.06 7.71
N LYS A 14 1.09 8.84 7.71
CA LYS A 14 1.77 7.66 8.29
C LYS A 14 0.96 6.34 8.10
N TYR A 15 0.52 5.73 9.20
CA TYR A 15 -0.18 4.45 9.20
C TYR A 15 -1.63 4.53 8.71
N ILE A 16 -2.25 5.71 8.66
CA ILE A 16 -3.61 5.92 8.13
C ILE A 16 -3.64 5.52 6.66
N ASN A 17 -2.60 5.83 5.88
CA ASN A 17 -2.53 5.40 4.48
C ASN A 17 -2.54 3.88 4.35
N THR A 18 -1.86 3.18 5.26
CA THR A 18 -1.85 1.71 5.28
C THR A 18 -3.22 1.16 5.61
N ILE A 19 -3.90 1.72 6.62
CA ILE A 19 -5.28 1.31 6.97
C ILE A 19 -6.22 1.58 5.79
N ASN A 20 -6.13 2.76 5.19
CA ASN A 20 -6.99 3.14 4.07
C ASN A 20 -6.76 2.27 2.83
N ALA A 21 -5.50 1.92 2.55
CA ALA A 21 -5.16 0.99 1.46
C ALA A 21 -5.68 -0.42 1.73
N LEU A 22 -5.58 -0.91 2.97
CA LEU A 22 -6.13 -2.21 3.37
C LEU A 22 -7.67 -2.22 3.33
N ALA A 23 -8.29 -1.06 3.56
CA ALA A 23 -9.74 -0.86 3.52
C ALA A 23 -10.28 -0.55 2.10
N ASP A 24 -9.41 -0.50 1.09
CA ASP A 24 -9.77 -0.11 -0.28
C ASP A 24 -10.47 1.26 -0.37
N GLY A 25 -10.02 2.21 0.47
CA GLY A 25 -10.58 3.56 0.56
C GLY A 25 -11.88 3.67 1.36
N ASP A 26 -12.46 2.56 1.80
CA ASP A 26 -13.71 2.55 2.56
C ASP A 26 -13.46 2.79 4.05
N ILE A 27 -13.71 4.03 4.50
CA ILE A 27 -13.50 4.43 5.88
C ILE A 27 -14.33 3.64 6.90
N THR A 28 -15.48 3.08 6.48
CA THR A 28 -16.34 2.31 7.39
C THR A 28 -15.72 0.97 7.78
N LYS A 29 -14.72 0.49 7.04
CA LYS A 29 -13.99 -0.76 7.32
C LYS A 29 -12.75 -0.56 8.20
N TRP A 30 -12.38 0.68 8.53
CA TRP A 30 -11.16 0.95 9.27
C TRP A 30 -11.14 0.30 10.65
N ASP A 31 -12.27 0.28 11.34
CA ASP A 31 -12.41 -0.38 12.64
C ASP A 31 -12.11 -1.89 12.55
N ILE A 32 -12.64 -2.56 11.53
CA ILE A 32 -12.41 -3.99 11.30
C ILE A 32 -10.92 -4.27 11.06
N ILE A 33 -10.23 -3.38 10.34
CA ILE A 33 -8.81 -3.52 10.03
C ILE A 33 -7.95 -3.32 11.29
N LEU A 34 -8.30 -2.31 12.10
CA LEU A 34 -7.62 -2.01 13.36
C LEU A 34 -7.77 -3.13 14.39
N ASN A 35 -8.91 -3.82 14.39
CA ASN A 35 -9.19 -4.94 15.29
C ASN A 35 -8.72 -6.30 14.73
N MET A 36 -8.12 -6.33 13.54
CA MET A 36 -7.65 -7.56 12.91
C MET A 36 -6.36 -8.07 13.56
N PRO A 37 -6.16 -9.40 13.70
CA PRO A 37 -4.90 -9.94 14.21
C PRO A 37 -3.70 -9.49 13.37
N TYR A 38 -2.62 -9.12 14.05
CA TYR A 38 -1.42 -8.58 13.41
C TYR A 38 -0.86 -9.52 12.35
N GLU A 39 -0.88 -10.84 12.57
CA GLU A 39 -0.38 -11.80 11.59
C GLU A 39 -1.13 -11.66 10.26
N ARG A 40 -2.46 -11.51 10.30
CA ARG A 40 -3.28 -11.38 9.10
C ARG A 40 -3.00 -10.08 8.35
N VAL A 41 -2.86 -8.97 9.08
CA VAL A 41 -2.52 -7.66 8.50
C VAL A 41 -1.14 -7.71 7.83
N LEU A 42 -0.14 -8.25 8.54
CA LEU A 42 1.22 -8.38 8.02
C LEU A 42 1.30 -9.30 6.80
N THR A 43 0.58 -10.43 6.82
CA THR A 43 0.49 -11.32 5.66
C THR A 43 -0.11 -10.61 4.44
N LYS A 44 -1.18 -9.83 4.61
CA LYS A 44 -1.78 -9.07 3.49
C LYS A 44 -0.83 -8.00 2.96
N LEU A 45 -0.11 -7.29 3.84
CA LEU A 45 0.89 -6.31 3.41
C LEU A 45 2.04 -6.96 2.63
N LEU A 46 2.51 -8.13 3.07
CA LEU A 46 3.54 -8.89 2.36
C LEU A 46 3.04 -9.36 0.98
N LEU A 47 1.80 -9.84 0.89
CA LEU A 47 1.17 -10.21 -0.38
C LEU A 47 1.13 -9.02 -1.34
N ASN A 48 0.60 -7.87 -0.90
CA ASN A 48 0.51 -6.66 -1.72
C ASN A 48 1.90 -6.18 -2.19
N LYS A 49 2.91 -6.23 -1.31
CA LYS A 49 4.29 -5.90 -1.68
C LYS A 49 4.82 -6.85 -2.77
N THR A 50 4.58 -8.14 -2.61
CA THR A 50 5.05 -9.18 -3.53
C THR A 50 4.42 -9.00 -4.93
N GLU A 51 3.10 -8.76 -4.98
CA GLU A 51 2.39 -8.44 -6.23
C GLU A 51 2.95 -7.19 -6.91
N ALA A 52 3.19 -6.11 -6.16
CA ALA A 52 3.76 -4.88 -6.70
C ALA A 52 5.17 -5.08 -7.26
N GLU A 53 6.00 -5.88 -6.60
CA GLU A 53 7.34 -6.24 -7.09
C GLU A 53 7.27 -7.06 -8.38
N TYR A 54 6.33 -8.01 -8.49
CA TYR A 54 6.10 -8.77 -9.72
C TYR A 54 5.65 -7.86 -10.87
N GLN A 55 4.66 -6.99 -10.63
CA GLN A 55 4.17 -6.04 -11.63
C GLN A 55 5.27 -5.11 -12.13
N LYS A 56 6.14 -4.65 -11.22
CA LYS A 56 7.30 -3.83 -11.59
C LYS A 56 8.25 -4.61 -12.51
N ARG A 57 8.67 -5.81 -12.12
CA ARG A 57 9.57 -6.66 -12.92
C ARG A 57 8.99 -6.97 -14.31
N TYR A 58 7.70 -7.29 -14.36
CA TYR A 58 7.01 -7.55 -15.62
C TYR A 58 6.97 -6.29 -16.51
N GLY A 59 6.70 -5.13 -15.92
CA GLY A 59 6.75 -3.83 -16.60
C GLY A 59 8.15 -3.42 -17.10
N ASP A 60 9.22 -3.95 -16.49
CA ASP A 60 10.59 -3.71 -16.93
C ASP A 60 10.95 -4.65 -18.10
N ILE A 61 10.61 -5.93 -18.02
CA ILE A 61 10.83 -6.92 -19.09
C ILE A 61 10.03 -6.58 -20.36
N SER A 62 8.76 -6.17 -20.21
CA SER A 62 7.90 -5.79 -21.35
C SER A 62 8.31 -4.48 -22.05
N ARG A 63 9.27 -3.74 -21.47
CA ARG A 63 9.85 -2.52 -22.07
C ARG A 63 11.23 -2.74 -22.69
N GLU A 64 11.80 -3.94 -22.56
CA GLU A 64 12.98 -4.32 -23.34
C GLU A 64 12.56 -4.60 -24.80
N PRO A 65 13.21 -3.97 -25.80
CA PRO A 65 12.88 -4.11 -27.21
C PRO A 65 13.24 -5.48 -27.80
#